data_AF-A0A3A8KSL3-F1
#
_entry.id   AF-A0A3A8KSL3-F1
#
_cell.length_a   1.000
_cell.length_b   1.000
_cell.length_c   1.000
_cell.angle_alpha   90.00
_cell.angle_beta   90.00
_cell.angle_gamma   90.00
#
_symmetry.space_group_name_H-M   'P 1'
#
loop_
_entity.id
_entity.type
_entity.pdbx_description
1 polymer ?
#
loop_
_entity_poly.entity_id
_entity_poly.type
_entity_poly.pdbx_seq_one_letter_code
_entity_poly.pdbx_strand_id
1 'polypeptide(L)'
;MRRPRKGHLDMSSLWFNVPFLYCRFRMLVSHSVREKRDEGLVSTHDAQVVIAGAFRLQAGHGVQAPYFFNDAAVFRVQGRCVNESVQTGPVGRMEVKTTMVMSGVTTPNVVSLSIDPDFDHQGVFKTGADGRDPFVAMQVDTVRKIVGENLNHTEQEHSVDQLRIKFSLLQWKLPEKPGELRFDETSGANVDSIDGCRWDCERPKISGVLRLTPGIPAFRIVDDSVEQNPVPNCRIRVQGPDRQEQEFETDAQGEVFIPRTGDEVYTLLGVVQDEAPLAGALLGEWTVESMPDLP
;
A
#
# COMPACT_ATOMS: atom_id res chain seq x y z
N MET A 1 -43.42 -16.66 -6.69
CA MET A 1 -42.00 -16.27 -6.50
C MET A 1 -41.20 -17.52 -6.17
N ARG A 2 -40.32 -17.96 -7.08
CA ARG A 2 -39.47 -19.15 -6.88
C ARG A 2 -38.32 -18.77 -5.96
N ARG A 3 -38.13 -19.54 -4.88
CA ARG A 3 -36.92 -19.46 -4.03
C ARG A 3 -35.69 -19.80 -4.87
N PRO A 4 -34.53 -19.17 -4.67
CA PRO A 4 -33.30 -19.62 -5.30
C PRO A 4 -33.00 -21.03 -4.78
N ARG A 5 -32.64 -21.94 -5.69
CA ARG A 5 -32.14 -23.27 -5.33
C ARG A 5 -30.85 -23.09 -4.52
N LYS A 6 -30.70 -23.86 -3.44
CA LYS A 6 -29.41 -24.07 -2.77
C LYS A 6 -28.39 -24.45 -3.85
N GLY A 7 -27.47 -23.54 -4.17
CA GLY A 7 -26.32 -23.82 -5.01
C GLY A 7 -25.50 -24.93 -4.36
N HIS A 8 -25.11 -25.90 -5.17
CA HIS A 8 -24.05 -26.83 -4.83
C HIS A 8 -22.78 -25.98 -4.70
N LEU A 9 -22.08 -26.02 -3.56
CA LEU A 9 -20.79 -25.35 -3.39
C LEU A 9 -19.85 -25.91 -4.46
N ASP A 10 -19.49 -25.09 -5.44
CA ASP A 10 -18.47 -25.47 -6.42
C ASP A 10 -17.10 -25.34 -5.75
N MET A 11 -16.70 -26.40 -5.04
CA MET A 11 -15.38 -26.54 -4.39
C MET A 11 -14.22 -26.60 -5.40
N SER A 12 -14.45 -26.30 -6.69
CA SER A 12 -13.44 -26.29 -7.75
C SER A 12 -12.58 -25.03 -7.80
N SER A 13 -12.93 -23.97 -7.04
CA SER A 13 -12.11 -22.76 -7.03
C SER A 13 -10.72 -23.04 -6.47
N LEU A 14 -9.68 -22.74 -7.27
CA LEU A 14 -8.28 -22.99 -6.91
C LEU A 14 -7.85 -22.23 -5.65
N TRP A 15 -8.57 -21.17 -5.30
CA TRP A 15 -8.37 -20.38 -4.09
C TRP A 15 -8.57 -21.16 -2.79
N PHE A 16 -9.39 -22.22 -2.78
CA PHE A 16 -9.56 -23.07 -1.58
C PHE A 16 -8.31 -23.88 -1.24
N ASN A 17 -7.44 -24.15 -2.22
CA ASN A 17 -6.23 -24.94 -2.03
C ASN A 17 -5.00 -24.08 -1.68
N VAL A 18 -5.18 -22.76 -1.54
CA VAL A 18 -4.09 -21.83 -1.24
C VAL A 18 -4.00 -21.67 0.29
N PRO A 19 -2.93 -22.15 0.96
CA PRO A 19 -2.82 -22.08 2.41
C PRO A 19 -2.48 -20.67 2.93
N PHE A 20 -1.84 -19.85 2.09
CA PHE A 20 -1.50 -18.47 2.38
C PHE A 20 -1.25 -17.69 1.09
N LEU A 21 -1.32 -16.36 1.18
CA LEU A 21 -0.99 -15.44 0.10
C LEU A 21 0.08 -14.46 0.57
N TYR A 22 1.19 -14.36 -0.14
CA TYR A 22 2.05 -13.19 -0.01
C TYR A 22 1.42 -12.03 -0.78
N CYS A 23 1.18 -10.95 -0.06
CA CYS A 23 0.43 -9.79 -0.52
C CYS A 23 1.34 -8.58 -0.60
N ARG A 24 1.33 -7.92 -1.75
CA ARG A 24 1.88 -6.58 -1.90
C ARG A 24 0.78 -5.62 -2.23
N PHE A 25 0.66 -4.59 -1.43
CA PHE A 25 -0.36 -3.57 -1.54
C PHE A 25 0.31 -2.23 -1.78
N ARG A 26 -0.17 -1.49 -2.77
CA ARG A 26 0.18 -0.08 -2.96
C ARG A 26 -1.08 0.67 -3.38
N MET A 27 -1.38 1.76 -2.70
CA MET A 27 -2.50 2.64 -2.98
C MET A 27 -2.04 4.08 -2.98
N LEU A 28 -2.47 4.83 -3.99
CA LEU A 28 -2.37 6.27 -4.09
C LEU A 28 -3.78 6.84 -3.90
N VAL A 29 -3.92 7.74 -2.95
CA VAL A 29 -5.12 8.52 -2.70
C VAL A 29 -4.79 9.97 -2.97
N SER A 30 -5.59 10.67 -3.76
CA SER A 30 -5.34 12.08 -4.07
C SER A 30 -6.62 12.84 -4.33
N HIS A 31 -6.64 14.13 -4.01
CA HIS A 31 -7.68 15.03 -4.49
C HIS A 31 -7.20 16.47 -4.42
N SER A 32 -7.87 17.33 -5.18
CA SER A 32 -7.57 18.75 -5.25
C SER A 32 -8.86 19.52 -5.43
N VAL A 33 -9.09 20.53 -4.61
CA VAL A 33 -10.29 21.36 -4.61
C VAL A 33 -9.86 22.81 -4.64
N ARG A 34 -10.56 23.60 -5.45
CA ARG A 34 -10.39 25.05 -5.51
C ARG A 34 -11.75 25.72 -5.39
N GLU A 35 -11.93 26.49 -4.34
CA GLU A 35 -13.15 27.21 -4.04
C GLU A 35 -12.93 28.72 -4.13
N LYS A 36 -13.93 29.41 -4.67
CA LYS A 36 -14.05 30.87 -4.54
C LYS A 36 -15.23 31.14 -3.62
N ARG A 37 -14.96 31.64 -2.42
CA ARG A 37 -15.99 31.82 -1.37
C ARG A 37 -16.70 33.17 -1.50
N ASP A 38 -15.94 34.25 -1.60
CA ASP A 38 -16.44 35.64 -1.72
C ASP A 38 -15.62 36.46 -2.74
N GLU A 39 -16.00 37.72 -2.99
CA GLU A 39 -15.20 38.66 -3.79
C GLU A 39 -13.80 38.84 -3.18
N GLY A 40 -12.81 38.21 -3.82
CA GLY A 40 -11.41 38.33 -3.46
C GLY A 40 -10.84 37.17 -2.63
N LEU A 41 -11.64 36.21 -2.15
CA LEU A 41 -11.15 35.05 -1.39
C LEU A 41 -11.18 33.75 -2.23
N VAL A 42 -10.00 33.17 -2.42
CA VAL A 42 -9.81 31.86 -3.04
C VAL A 42 -9.19 30.91 -2.02
N SER A 43 -9.75 29.72 -1.87
CA SER A 43 -9.18 28.63 -1.08
C SER A 43 -8.81 27.47 -2.01
N THR A 44 -7.63 26.90 -1.80
CA THR A 44 -7.18 25.66 -2.43
C THR A 44 -6.89 24.63 -1.35
N HIS A 45 -7.23 23.38 -1.64
CA HIS A 45 -6.90 22.22 -0.83
C HIS A 45 -6.38 21.13 -1.76
N ASP A 46 -5.19 20.61 -1.48
CA ASP A 46 -4.56 19.58 -2.29
C ASP A 46 -3.96 18.52 -1.37
N ALA A 47 -4.39 17.28 -1.50
CA ALA A 47 -3.86 16.18 -0.69
C ALA A 47 -3.48 15.00 -1.56
N GLN A 48 -2.36 14.37 -1.20
CA GLN A 48 -1.86 13.16 -1.83
C GLN A 48 -1.25 12.26 -0.75
N VAL A 49 -1.67 11.00 -0.72
CA VAL A 49 -1.18 10.00 0.24
C VAL A 49 -0.92 8.69 -0.48
N VAL A 50 0.23 8.09 -0.21
CA VAL A 50 0.64 6.77 -0.64
C VAL A 50 0.65 5.83 0.56
N ILE A 51 -0.04 4.70 0.45
CA ILE A 51 -0.04 3.62 1.43
C ILE A 51 0.53 2.39 0.75
N ALA A 52 1.56 1.79 1.32
CA ALA A 52 2.22 0.59 0.80
C ALA A 52 2.39 -0.45 1.91
N GLY A 53 2.33 -1.73 1.56
CA GLY A 53 2.52 -2.82 2.51
C GLY A 53 2.92 -4.12 1.83
N ALA A 54 3.72 -4.92 2.54
CA ALA A 54 4.08 -6.28 2.16
C ALA A 54 3.83 -7.20 3.36
N PHE A 55 2.94 -8.17 3.22
CA PHE A 55 2.50 -9.00 4.35
C PHE A 55 1.95 -10.34 3.85
N ARG A 56 1.92 -11.35 4.73
CA ARG A 56 1.36 -12.67 4.46
C ARG A 56 -0.08 -12.74 4.95
N LEU A 57 -1.06 -13.00 4.09
CA LEU A 57 -2.39 -13.38 4.52
C LEU A 57 -2.46 -14.90 4.71
N GLN A 58 -2.95 -15.34 5.87
CA GLN A 58 -3.17 -16.75 6.20
C GLN A 58 -4.58 -17.16 5.84
N ALA A 59 -4.77 -18.35 5.26
CA ALA A 59 -6.11 -18.87 5.03
C ALA A 59 -6.84 -19.06 6.37
N GLY A 60 -7.97 -18.39 6.55
CA GLY A 60 -8.89 -18.71 7.63
C GLY A 60 -9.82 -19.82 7.16
N HIS A 61 -9.96 -20.87 7.97
CA HIS A 61 -10.75 -22.05 7.63
C HIS A 61 -12.27 -21.74 7.58
N GLY A 62 -12.73 -21.12 6.49
CA GLY A 62 -14.13 -20.95 6.14
C GLY A 62 -14.56 -22.01 5.15
N VAL A 63 -15.65 -22.74 5.44
CA VAL A 63 -16.17 -23.81 4.57
C VAL A 63 -16.98 -23.25 3.39
N GLN A 64 -17.33 -21.96 3.43
CA GLN A 64 -18.27 -21.36 2.46
C GLN A 64 -17.59 -20.53 1.37
N ALA A 65 -16.43 -19.94 1.66
CA ALA A 65 -15.75 -19.00 0.77
C ALA A 65 -14.26 -18.93 1.13
N PRO A 66 -13.33 -18.83 0.15
CA PRO A 66 -11.94 -18.57 0.44
C PRO A 66 -11.79 -17.26 1.22
N TYR A 67 -11.11 -17.33 2.37
CA TYR A 67 -10.93 -16.21 3.28
C TYR A 67 -9.50 -16.22 3.78
N PHE A 68 -8.86 -15.05 3.78
CA PHE A 68 -7.49 -14.87 4.24
C PHE A 68 -7.38 -13.65 5.13
N PHE A 69 -6.52 -13.71 6.15
CA PHE A 69 -6.36 -12.60 7.09
C PHE A 69 -4.93 -12.48 7.64
N ASN A 70 -4.60 -11.29 8.16
CA ASN A 70 -3.39 -11.00 8.92
C ASN A 70 -3.70 -9.91 9.96
N ASP A 71 -3.39 -10.16 11.22
CA ASP A 71 -3.61 -9.26 12.36
C ASP A 71 -2.40 -8.39 12.72
N ALA A 72 -1.25 -8.64 12.10
CA ALA A 72 0.02 -7.97 12.28
C ALA A 72 0.54 -7.30 10.99
N ALA A 73 -0.35 -6.98 10.04
CA ALA A 73 0.05 -6.30 8.81
C ALA A 73 0.60 -4.90 9.12
N VAL A 74 1.68 -4.52 8.43
CA VAL A 74 2.35 -3.24 8.60
C VAL A 74 2.33 -2.49 7.29
N PHE A 75 1.85 -1.24 7.33
CA PHE A 75 1.84 -0.32 6.19
C PHE A 75 2.84 0.81 6.40
N ARG A 76 3.58 1.13 5.34
CA ARG A 76 4.35 2.35 5.17
C ARG A 76 3.45 3.39 4.52
N VAL A 77 3.49 4.61 5.06
CA VAL A 77 2.60 5.68 4.62
C VAL A 77 3.40 6.94 4.45
N GLN A 78 3.13 7.65 3.36
CA GLN A 78 3.70 8.94 3.08
C GLN A 78 2.65 9.83 2.41
N GLY A 79 2.63 11.10 2.73
CA GLY A 79 1.71 12.01 2.10
C GLY A 79 2.06 13.46 2.27
N ARG A 80 1.27 14.30 1.61
CA ARG A 80 1.26 15.74 1.80
C ARG A 80 -0.17 16.25 1.72
N CYS A 81 -0.47 17.26 2.51
CA CYS A 81 -1.68 18.06 2.40
C CYS A 81 -1.28 19.53 2.35
N VAL A 82 -1.80 20.27 1.38
CA VAL A 82 -1.56 21.71 1.21
C VAL A 82 -2.90 22.41 1.24
N ASN A 83 -3.09 23.22 2.27
CA ASN A 83 -4.19 24.15 2.39
C ASN A 83 -3.66 25.54 2.08
N GLU A 84 -4.26 26.24 1.12
CA GLU A 84 -3.91 27.61 0.81
C GLU A 84 -5.17 28.47 0.74
N SER A 85 -5.04 29.70 1.21
CA SER A 85 -6.07 30.71 1.17
C SER A 85 -5.45 32.02 0.74
N VAL A 86 -5.94 32.57 -0.37
CA VAL A 86 -5.53 33.85 -0.93
C VAL A 86 -6.69 34.81 -0.81
N GLN A 87 -6.50 35.88 -0.05
CA GLN A 87 -7.44 36.99 0.05
C GLN A 87 -6.86 38.20 -0.68
N THR A 88 -7.69 38.81 -1.51
CA THR A 88 -7.36 40.01 -2.30
C THR A 88 -8.43 41.04 -2.01
N GLY A 89 -8.03 42.24 -1.58
CA GLY A 89 -8.99 43.29 -1.25
C GLY A 89 -8.38 44.69 -1.34
N PRO A 90 -9.13 45.72 -0.91
CA PRO A 90 -8.68 47.12 -0.96
C PRO A 90 -7.40 47.40 -0.16
N VAL A 91 -7.10 46.51 0.82
CA VAL A 91 -5.99 46.63 1.77
C VAL A 91 -4.78 45.77 1.36
N GLY A 92 -4.78 45.23 0.14
CA GLY A 92 -3.69 44.42 -0.42
C GLY A 92 -4.01 42.93 -0.57
N ARG A 93 -2.97 42.14 -0.84
CA ARG A 93 -3.03 40.67 -0.95
C ARG A 93 -2.51 40.03 0.34
N MET A 94 -3.26 39.08 0.89
CA MET A 94 -2.84 38.20 1.97
C MET A 94 -2.94 36.75 1.51
N GLU A 95 -1.92 35.95 1.85
CA GLU A 95 -1.82 34.54 1.52
C GLU A 95 -1.45 33.76 2.77
N VAL A 96 -2.25 32.75 3.10
CA VAL A 96 -1.98 31.79 4.16
C VAL A 96 -1.86 30.42 3.52
N LYS A 97 -0.70 29.80 3.67
CA LYS A 97 -0.41 28.46 3.16
C LYS A 97 0.03 27.55 4.29
N THR A 98 -0.75 26.51 4.57
CA THR A 98 -0.42 25.44 5.50
C THR A 98 -0.05 24.20 4.70
N THR A 99 1.19 23.75 4.85
CA THR A 99 1.69 22.49 4.27
C THR A 99 1.89 21.50 5.39
N MET A 100 1.26 20.34 5.26
CA MET A 100 1.44 19.19 6.14
C MET A 100 2.17 18.12 5.33
N VAL A 101 3.28 17.62 5.85
CA VAL A 101 3.99 16.45 5.31
C VAL A 101 3.80 15.31 6.27
N MET A 102 3.45 14.13 5.76
CA MET A 102 3.16 12.96 6.56
C MET A 102 4.09 11.84 6.18
N SER A 103 4.63 11.14 7.17
CA SER A 103 5.37 9.90 6.94
C SER A 103 5.32 9.00 8.17
N GLY A 104 5.40 7.70 7.96
CA GLY A 104 5.51 6.76 9.06
C GLY A 104 5.12 5.33 8.71
N VAL A 105 5.08 4.52 9.76
CA VAL A 105 4.69 3.12 9.72
C VAL A 105 3.50 2.92 10.65
N THR A 106 2.49 2.18 10.21
CA THR A 106 1.26 1.93 10.98
C THR A 106 0.73 0.53 10.77
N THR A 107 -0.01 0.03 11.76
CA THR A 107 -0.74 -1.23 11.69
C THR A 107 -2.23 -0.95 11.54
N PRO A 108 -2.90 -1.36 10.45
CA PRO A 108 -4.31 -1.05 10.19
C PRO A 108 -5.28 -2.02 10.92
N ASN A 109 -4.85 -2.58 12.06
CA ASN A 109 -5.44 -3.75 12.71
C ASN A 109 -5.47 -4.98 11.77
N VAL A 110 -6.57 -5.74 11.76
CA VAL A 110 -6.71 -6.94 10.92
C VAL A 110 -6.98 -6.57 9.47
N VAL A 111 -6.13 -7.04 8.56
CA VAL A 111 -6.35 -7.04 7.11
C VAL A 111 -7.00 -8.36 6.72
N SER A 112 -8.01 -8.32 5.84
CA SER A 112 -8.62 -9.54 5.31
C SER A 112 -8.95 -9.45 3.83
N LEU A 113 -8.88 -10.58 3.15
CA LEU A 113 -9.37 -10.81 1.79
C LEU A 113 -10.41 -11.95 1.83
N SER A 114 -11.63 -11.69 1.40
CA SER A 114 -12.64 -12.73 1.17
C SER A 114 -12.98 -12.80 -0.31
N ILE A 115 -13.21 -14.00 -0.83
CA ILE A 115 -13.52 -14.27 -2.23
C ILE A 115 -14.85 -15.01 -2.29
N ASP A 116 -15.81 -14.51 -3.05
CA ASP A 116 -17.07 -15.17 -3.33
C ASP A 116 -17.00 -15.82 -4.74
N PRO A 117 -16.68 -17.12 -4.84
CA PRO A 117 -16.55 -17.78 -6.13
C PRO A 117 -17.89 -17.90 -6.87
N ASP A 118 -19.02 -17.95 -6.14
CA ASP A 118 -20.35 -18.09 -6.72
C ASP A 118 -20.84 -16.79 -7.38
N PHE A 119 -20.23 -15.65 -6.99
CA PHE A 119 -20.50 -14.32 -7.55
C PHE A 119 -19.36 -13.84 -8.44
N ASP A 120 -18.98 -14.63 -9.45
CA ASP A 120 -17.94 -14.28 -10.44
C ASP A 120 -16.61 -13.89 -9.76
N HIS A 121 -16.23 -14.65 -8.72
CA HIS A 121 -15.02 -14.42 -7.92
C HIS A 121 -14.94 -13.02 -7.30
N GLN A 122 -16.06 -12.51 -6.79
CA GLN A 122 -16.09 -11.20 -6.14
C GLN A 122 -15.26 -11.19 -4.85
N GLY A 123 -14.25 -10.33 -4.84
CA GLY A 123 -13.33 -10.09 -3.74
C GLY A 123 -13.75 -8.91 -2.88
N VAL A 124 -13.50 -9.04 -1.58
CA VAL A 124 -13.51 -7.92 -0.64
C VAL A 124 -12.19 -7.90 0.10
N PHE A 125 -11.43 -6.82 -0.06
CA PHE A 125 -10.24 -6.53 0.73
C PHE A 125 -10.51 -5.35 1.67
N LYS A 126 -10.24 -5.53 2.96
CA LYS A 126 -10.52 -4.54 3.99
C LYS A 126 -9.49 -4.55 5.12
N THR A 127 -9.27 -3.39 5.71
CA THR A 127 -8.61 -3.20 7.00
C THR A 127 -9.65 -3.21 8.14
N GLY A 128 -9.22 -3.32 9.42
CA GLY A 128 -10.13 -3.39 10.59
C GLY A 128 -11.17 -4.51 10.52
N ALA A 129 -10.80 -5.67 9.97
CA ALA A 129 -11.73 -6.80 9.77
C ALA A 129 -12.29 -7.39 11.08
N ASP A 130 -11.67 -7.09 12.22
CA ASP A 130 -12.09 -7.47 13.58
C ASP A 130 -13.15 -6.52 14.18
N GLY A 131 -13.62 -5.54 13.41
CA GLY A 131 -14.62 -4.57 13.85
C GLY A 131 -14.04 -3.38 14.61
N ARG A 132 -12.71 -3.30 14.76
CA ARG A 132 -12.02 -2.07 15.20
C ARG A 132 -11.90 -1.09 14.05
N ASP A 133 -11.70 0.17 14.40
CA ASP A 133 -11.62 1.20 13.38
C ASP A 133 -10.43 0.96 12.42
N PRO A 134 -10.69 0.87 11.11
CA PRO A 134 -9.74 0.41 10.08
C PRO A 134 -8.77 1.52 9.64
N PHE A 135 -8.20 2.25 10.59
CA PHE A 135 -7.43 3.45 10.31
C PHE A 135 -5.94 3.17 10.12
N VAL A 136 -5.39 3.78 9.08
CA VAL A 136 -3.95 3.91 8.83
C VAL A 136 -3.51 5.24 9.43
N ALA A 137 -2.73 5.22 10.52
CA ALA A 137 -2.23 6.42 11.20
C ALA A 137 -0.86 6.85 10.64
N MET A 138 -0.53 8.14 10.73
CA MET A 138 0.80 8.66 10.35
C MET A 138 1.15 9.90 11.17
N GLN A 139 2.46 10.14 11.36
CA GLN A 139 2.97 11.36 11.99
C GLN A 139 2.92 12.51 10.98
N VAL A 140 2.72 13.74 11.48
CA VAL A 140 2.51 14.94 10.65
C VAL A 140 3.50 16.04 11.02
N ASP A 141 4.16 16.60 10.02
CA ASP A 141 4.96 17.83 10.12
C ASP A 141 4.18 19.00 9.51
N THR A 142 3.91 20.05 10.28
CA THR A 142 3.09 21.19 9.82
C THR A 142 3.92 22.46 9.68
N VAL A 143 3.90 23.04 8.48
CA VAL A 143 4.51 24.34 8.19
C VAL A 143 3.43 25.29 7.72
N ARG A 144 3.28 26.42 8.43
CA ARG A 144 2.33 27.47 8.10
C ARG A 144 3.07 28.73 7.71
N LYS A 145 2.82 29.22 6.49
CA LYS A 145 3.38 30.45 5.96
C LYS A 145 2.28 31.49 5.78
N ILE A 146 2.54 32.71 6.25
CA ILE A 146 1.62 33.85 6.15
C ILE A 146 2.38 34.99 5.45
N VAL A 147 1.86 35.42 4.29
CA VAL A 147 2.45 36.49 3.47
C VAL A 147 1.41 37.58 3.23
N GLY A 148 1.81 38.84 3.36
CA GLY A 148 1.01 40.02 3.04
C GLY A 148 1.90 41.24 2.73
N GLU A 149 1.30 42.37 2.34
CA GLU A 149 2.05 43.57 1.90
C GLU A 149 3.11 44.06 2.91
N ASN A 150 2.92 43.82 4.20
CA ASN A 150 3.88 44.15 5.27
C ASN A 150 4.16 42.98 6.23
N LEU A 151 3.86 41.75 5.82
CA LEU A 151 4.00 40.55 6.66
C LEU A 151 4.67 39.44 5.86
N ASN A 152 5.79 38.93 6.34
CA ASN A 152 6.38 37.70 5.84
C ASN A 152 6.77 36.87 7.06
N HIS A 153 5.81 36.08 7.54
CA HIS A 153 5.93 35.31 8.76
C HIS A 153 5.76 33.83 8.44
N THR A 154 6.63 32.99 9.01
CA THR A 154 6.52 31.54 8.88
C THR A 154 6.47 30.96 10.29
N GLU A 155 5.38 30.28 10.59
CA GLU A 155 5.21 29.46 11.78
C GLU A 155 5.53 28.03 11.39
N GLN A 156 6.56 27.45 12.00
CA GLN A 156 6.81 26.03 11.91
C GLN A 156 6.30 25.39 13.20
N GLU A 157 5.35 24.49 13.07
CA GLU A 157 4.81 23.73 14.20
C GLU A 157 5.09 22.25 13.95
N HIS A 158 5.93 21.68 14.82
CA HIS A 158 6.09 20.24 14.85
C HIS A 158 5.06 19.66 15.81
N SER A 159 3.98 19.12 15.26
CA SER A 159 2.88 18.52 16.01
C SER A 159 2.79 17.03 15.70
N VAL A 160 3.04 16.16 16.68
CA VAL A 160 2.77 14.72 16.50
C VAL A 160 1.26 14.50 16.62
N ASP A 161 0.55 14.62 15.49
CA ASP A 161 -0.87 14.26 15.37
C ASP A 161 -1.02 12.99 14.51
N GLN A 162 -2.18 12.35 14.58
CA GLN A 162 -2.52 11.17 13.77
C GLN A 162 -3.46 11.55 12.65
N LEU A 163 -3.00 11.51 11.39
CA LEU A 163 -3.92 11.48 10.25
C LEU A 163 -4.37 10.05 10.00
N ARG A 164 -5.68 9.82 9.90
CA ARG A 164 -6.27 8.51 9.66
C ARG A 164 -6.90 8.39 8.27
N ILE A 165 -6.68 7.26 7.63
CA ILE A 165 -7.34 6.90 6.37
C ILE A 165 -8.09 5.58 6.55
N LYS A 166 -9.38 5.58 6.18
CA LYS A 166 -10.21 4.38 6.11
C LYS A 166 -10.51 4.08 4.64
N PHE A 167 -10.20 2.86 4.21
CA PHE A 167 -10.46 2.41 2.86
C PHE A 167 -10.92 0.95 2.83
N SER A 168 -11.67 0.62 1.78
CA SER A 168 -12.08 -0.75 1.47
C SER A 168 -12.14 -0.94 -0.04
N LEU A 169 -11.88 -2.16 -0.45
CA LEU A 169 -11.88 -2.58 -1.85
C LEU A 169 -12.99 -3.63 -1.98
N LEU A 170 -14.15 -3.24 -2.51
CA LEU A 170 -15.38 -4.03 -2.43
C LEU A 170 -15.81 -4.57 -3.79
N GLN A 171 -16.27 -5.82 -3.81
CA GLN A 171 -16.95 -6.46 -4.96
C GLN A 171 -16.10 -6.50 -6.23
N TRP A 172 -14.81 -6.77 -6.09
CA TRP A 172 -13.87 -6.80 -7.22
C TRP A 172 -13.86 -8.15 -7.88
N LYS A 173 -13.89 -8.19 -9.21
CA LYS A 173 -13.65 -9.45 -9.91
C LYS A 173 -12.20 -9.88 -9.71
N LEU A 174 -12.00 -10.92 -8.89
CA LEU A 174 -10.69 -11.54 -8.71
C LEU A 174 -10.42 -12.54 -9.85
N PRO A 175 -9.16 -12.68 -10.29
CA PRO A 175 -8.78 -13.73 -11.21
C PRO A 175 -9.01 -15.11 -10.59
N GLU A 176 -9.19 -16.13 -11.43
CA GLU A 176 -9.39 -17.53 -10.99
C GLU A 176 -8.19 -18.10 -10.21
N LYS A 177 -7.02 -17.46 -10.32
CA LYS A 177 -5.78 -17.80 -9.62
C LYS A 177 -5.15 -16.54 -9.04
N PRO A 178 -4.36 -16.64 -7.95
CA PRO A 178 -3.61 -15.51 -7.41
C PRO A 178 -2.79 -14.80 -8.49
N GLY A 179 -2.85 -13.46 -8.48
CA GLY A 179 -2.15 -12.63 -9.43
C GLY A 179 -2.17 -11.16 -9.05
N GLU A 180 -1.76 -10.31 -9.98
CA GLU A 180 -1.82 -8.86 -9.82
C GLU A 180 -3.23 -8.33 -10.10
N LEU A 181 -3.69 -7.43 -9.23
CA LEU A 181 -4.94 -6.72 -9.35
C LEU A 181 -4.66 -5.23 -9.36
N ARG A 182 -5.07 -4.56 -10.42
CA ARG A 182 -5.04 -3.10 -10.50
C ARG A 182 -6.40 -2.58 -10.14
N PHE A 183 -6.43 -1.46 -9.44
CA PHE A 183 -7.67 -0.85 -9.04
C PHE A 183 -7.62 0.66 -9.15
N ASP A 184 -8.80 1.22 -9.36
CA ASP A 184 -9.06 2.64 -9.43
C ASP A 184 -10.48 2.96 -8.95
N GLU A 185 -10.91 4.20 -9.13
CA GLU A 185 -12.26 4.69 -8.81
C GLU A 185 -13.39 3.88 -9.49
N THR A 186 -13.14 3.29 -10.65
CA THR A 186 -14.15 2.51 -11.39
C THR A 186 -14.24 1.07 -10.91
N SER A 187 -13.24 0.62 -10.16
CA SER A 187 -13.12 -0.76 -9.72
C SER A 187 -14.01 -1.10 -8.53
N GLY A 188 -14.67 -0.12 -7.90
CA GLY A 188 -15.36 -0.32 -6.61
C GLY A 188 -14.44 -0.10 -5.40
N ALA A 189 -13.27 0.52 -5.61
CA ALA A 189 -12.44 1.04 -4.53
C ALA A 189 -13.20 2.16 -3.81
N ASN A 190 -13.20 2.14 -2.48
CA ASN A 190 -13.80 3.19 -1.68
C ASN A 190 -12.86 3.67 -0.58
N VAL A 191 -12.72 4.99 -0.47
CA VAL A 191 -12.15 5.66 0.71
C VAL A 191 -13.34 6.26 1.46
N ASP A 192 -13.57 5.75 2.66
CA ASP A 192 -14.70 6.19 3.48
C ASP A 192 -14.36 7.51 4.19
N SER A 193 -13.10 7.72 4.55
CA SER A 193 -12.63 8.97 5.17
C SER A 193 -11.12 9.15 5.10
N ILE A 194 -10.68 10.42 5.06
CA ILE A 194 -9.30 10.87 5.26
C ILE A 194 -9.37 12.02 6.26
N ASP A 195 -8.74 11.90 7.41
CA ASP A 195 -8.66 13.00 8.37
C ASP A 195 -7.92 14.18 7.73
N GLY A 196 -8.39 15.41 7.92
CA GLY A 196 -7.81 16.61 7.31
C GLY A 196 -8.38 17.00 5.94
N CYS A 197 -9.19 16.14 5.31
CA CYS A 197 -10.07 16.57 4.22
C CYS A 197 -11.29 17.31 4.80
N ARG A 198 -11.75 18.34 4.10
CA ARG A 198 -13.01 19.01 4.47
C ARG A 198 -14.20 18.14 4.02
N TRP A 199 -15.33 18.28 4.71
CA TRP A 199 -16.56 17.54 4.35
C TRP A 199 -17.08 17.88 2.94
N ASP A 200 -16.76 19.08 2.44
CA ASP A 200 -17.10 19.57 1.10
C ASP A 200 -16.06 19.24 0.03
N CYS A 201 -14.98 18.55 0.37
CA CYS A 201 -13.99 18.13 -0.61
C CYS A 201 -14.60 17.17 -1.64
N GLU A 202 -14.18 17.30 -2.90
CA GLU A 202 -14.47 16.30 -3.93
C GLU A 202 -14.00 14.91 -3.45
N ARG A 203 -14.73 13.87 -3.86
CA ARG A 203 -14.42 12.50 -3.48
C ARG A 203 -12.97 12.17 -3.90
N PRO A 204 -12.15 11.58 -2.99
CA PRO A 204 -10.78 11.26 -3.32
C PRO A 204 -10.66 10.30 -4.50
N LYS A 205 -9.71 10.60 -5.38
CA LYS A 205 -9.24 9.72 -6.44
C LYS A 205 -8.35 8.64 -5.85
N ILE A 206 -8.65 7.39 -6.17
CA ILE A 206 -7.93 6.24 -5.66
C ILE A 206 -7.41 5.44 -6.84
N SER A 207 -6.15 5.02 -6.75
CA SER A 207 -5.60 4.02 -7.67
C SER A 207 -4.53 3.19 -6.98
N GLY A 208 -4.30 1.98 -7.44
CA GLY A 208 -3.33 1.12 -6.80
C GLY A 208 -3.22 -0.27 -7.40
N VAL A 209 -2.42 -1.08 -6.72
CA VAL A 209 -2.15 -2.46 -7.06
C VAL A 209 -2.20 -3.33 -5.80
N LEU A 210 -2.90 -4.45 -5.88
CA LEU A 210 -2.84 -5.55 -4.92
C LEU A 210 -2.30 -6.78 -5.66
N ARG A 211 -1.08 -7.19 -5.35
CA ARG A 211 -0.48 -8.42 -5.90
C ARG A 211 -0.63 -9.54 -4.89
N LEU A 212 -1.21 -10.64 -5.34
CA LEU A 212 -1.45 -11.86 -4.56
C LEU A 212 -0.62 -12.98 -5.18
N THR A 213 0.28 -13.56 -4.39
CA THR A 213 1.12 -14.68 -4.86
C THR A 213 0.98 -15.87 -3.90
N PRO A 214 0.88 -17.12 -4.42
CA PRO A 214 0.68 -18.31 -3.59
C PRO A 214 1.97 -18.84 -2.96
N GLY A 215 2.98 -17.98 -2.76
CA GLY A 215 4.29 -18.33 -2.22
C GLY A 215 4.96 -17.11 -1.62
N ILE A 216 5.90 -17.31 -0.70
CA ILE A 216 6.71 -16.22 -0.14
C ILE A 216 7.97 -16.10 -1.01
N PRO A 217 8.31 -14.92 -1.53
CA PRO A 217 9.56 -14.76 -2.26
C PRO A 217 10.73 -15.06 -1.32
N ALA A 218 11.74 -15.76 -1.83
CA ALA A 218 12.96 -16.01 -1.09
C ALA A 218 13.73 -14.71 -0.86
N PHE A 219 13.72 -13.82 -1.86
CA PHE A 219 14.31 -12.50 -1.80
C PHE A 219 13.42 -11.47 -2.48
N ARG A 220 13.43 -10.24 -1.95
CA ARG A 220 12.83 -9.05 -2.54
C ARG A 220 13.90 -7.96 -2.57
N ILE A 221 14.25 -7.52 -3.77
CA ILE A 221 15.22 -6.47 -4.03
C ILE A 221 14.46 -5.21 -4.43
N VAL A 222 14.61 -4.18 -3.61
CA VAL A 222 13.94 -2.89 -3.75
C VAL A 222 14.96 -1.78 -3.51
N ASP A 223 14.66 -0.59 -3.99
CA ASP A 223 15.39 0.60 -3.57
C ASP A 223 15.13 0.94 -2.09
N ASP A 224 15.92 1.86 -1.56
CA ASP A 224 15.85 2.37 -0.20
C ASP A 224 14.79 3.48 -0.02
N SER A 225 14.00 3.75 -1.08
CA SER A 225 12.92 4.72 -1.00
C SER A 225 11.85 4.26 -0.01
N VAL A 226 11.06 5.22 0.48
CA VAL A 226 9.90 4.91 1.33
C VAL A 226 8.91 4.02 0.57
N GLU A 227 8.81 4.21 -0.74
CA GLU A 227 7.96 3.43 -1.63
C GLU A 227 8.50 2.02 -1.92
N GLN A 228 9.78 1.75 -1.64
CA GLN A 228 10.46 0.48 -1.90
C GLN A 228 10.20 -0.01 -3.33
N ASN A 229 10.60 0.79 -4.31
CA ASN A 229 10.39 0.47 -5.71
C ASN A 229 11.18 -0.79 -6.07
N PRO A 230 10.57 -1.74 -6.80
CA PRO A 230 11.24 -2.97 -7.17
C PRO A 230 12.43 -2.70 -8.10
N VAL A 231 13.51 -3.48 -7.92
CA VAL A 231 14.64 -3.51 -8.86
C VAL A 231 14.47 -4.75 -9.75
N PRO A 232 13.89 -4.61 -10.95
CA PRO A 232 13.61 -5.76 -11.82
C PRO A 232 14.86 -6.28 -12.51
N ASN A 233 14.83 -7.55 -12.92
CA ASN A 233 15.86 -8.19 -13.77
C ASN A 233 17.29 -8.05 -13.23
N CYS A 234 17.46 -7.86 -11.91
CA CYS A 234 18.77 -7.84 -11.28
C CYS A 234 19.22 -9.28 -10.96
N ARG A 235 20.49 -9.57 -11.24
CA ARG A 235 21.09 -10.85 -10.87
C ARG A 235 21.49 -10.81 -9.39
N ILE A 236 21.11 -11.83 -8.65
CA ILE A 236 21.51 -12.01 -7.26
C ILE A 236 22.28 -13.32 -7.11
N ARG A 237 23.23 -13.32 -6.18
CA ARG A 237 23.94 -14.52 -5.77
C ARG A 237 23.43 -14.99 -4.42
N VAL A 238 23.10 -16.27 -4.34
CA VAL A 238 22.48 -16.88 -3.17
C VAL A 238 23.25 -18.15 -2.81
N GLN A 239 23.53 -18.33 -1.53
CA GLN A 239 24.00 -19.60 -0.99
C GLN A 239 22.81 -20.45 -0.54
N GLY A 240 22.70 -21.65 -1.10
CA GLY A 240 21.68 -22.63 -0.73
C GLY A 240 22.00 -23.41 0.57
N PRO A 241 21.08 -24.25 1.03
CA PRO A 241 21.22 -25.03 2.27
C PRO A 241 22.40 -26.04 2.23
N ASP A 242 22.82 -26.45 1.03
CA ASP A 242 23.97 -27.32 0.77
C ASP A 242 25.31 -26.56 0.68
N ARG A 243 25.30 -25.25 0.99
CA ARG A 243 26.43 -24.31 0.86
C ARG A 243 26.88 -24.06 -0.58
N GLN A 244 26.15 -24.53 -1.58
CA GLN A 244 26.43 -24.21 -2.98
C GLN A 244 25.94 -22.81 -3.31
N GLU A 245 26.74 -22.09 -4.10
CA GLU A 245 26.36 -20.78 -4.63
C GLU A 245 25.58 -20.95 -5.93
N GLN A 246 24.47 -20.24 -6.05
CA GLN A 246 23.61 -20.21 -7.23
C GLN A 246 23.26 -18.76 -7.55
N GLU A 247 22.96 -18.50 -8.81
CA GLU A 247 22.52 -17.19 -9.27
C GLU A 247 21.06 -17.23 -9.71
N PHE A 248 20.33 -16.19 -9.35
CA PHE A 248 18.94 -16.01 -9.73
C PHE A 248 18.78 -14.62 -10.31
N GLU A 249 17.75 -14.44 -11.14
CA GLU A 249 17.34 -13.14 -11.64
C GLU A 249 16.01 -12.76 -10.98
N THR A 250 15.90 -11.54 -10.47
CA THR A 250 14.63 -11.04 -9.96
C THR A 250 13.62 -10.87 -11.10
N ASP A 251 12.35 -11.18 -10.84
CA ASP A 251 11.27 -10.88 -11.77
C ASP A 251 11.06 -9.37 -11.97
N ALA A 252 10.05 -8.99 -12.77
CA ALA A 252 9.67 -7.60 -13.00
C ALA A 252 9.28 -6.82 -11.73
N GLN A 253 9.16 -7.48 -10.59
CA GLN A 253 8.77 -6.93 -9.29
C GLN A 253 9.89 -7.03 -8.26
N GLY A 254 11.12 -7.33 -8.70
CA GLY A 254 12.28 -7.41 -7.83
C GLY A 254 12.30 -8.66 -6.95
N GLU A 255 11.54 -9.71 -7.29
CA GLU A 255 11.37 -10.88 -6.43
C GLU A 255 12.02 -12.13 -7.03
N VAL A 256 12.56 -12.99 -6.16
CA VAL A 256 13.06 -14.32 -6.51
C VAL A 256 12.31 -15.37 -5.73
N PHE A 257 11.68 -16.31 -6.45
CA PHE A 257 11.02 -17.47 -5.88
C PHE A 257 11.90 -18.69 -6.04
N ILE A 258 12.37 -19.25 -4.93
CA ILE A 258 13.11 -20.51 -4.90
C ILE A 258 12.18 -21.58 -4.34
N PRO A 259 11.91 -22.68 -5.07
CA PRO A 259 11.12 -23.79 -4.56
C PRO A 259 11.74 -24.30 -3.25
N ARG A 260 10.95 -24.40 -2.18
CA ARG A 260 11.40 -24.90 -0.89
C ARG A 260 10.72 -26.23 -0.55
N THR A 261 11.47 -27.16 0.03
CA THR A 261 10.91 -28.45 0.52
C THR A 261 10.69 -28.49 2.04
N GLY A 262 11.11 -27.45 2.76
CA GLY A 262 10.96 -27.32 4.21
C GLY A 262 11.58 -26.02 4.73
N ASP A 263 12.26 -26.11 5.88
CA ASP A 263 12.91 -24.96 6.57
C ASP A 263 14.28 -24.61 5.98
N GLU A 264 14.40 -24.69 4.66
CA GLU A 264 15.65 -24.43 3.94
C GLU A 264 16.01 -22.95 4.05
N VAL A 265 17.25 -22.68 4.50
CA VAL A 265 17.79 -21.34 4.62
C VAL A 265 18.59 -21.00 3.37
N TYR A 266 18.21 -19.90 2.72
CA TYR A 266 18.92 -19.31 1.61
C TYR A 266 19.52 -17.99 2.07
N THR A 267 20.82 -17.80 1.83
CA THR A 267 21.51 -16.58 2.24
C THR A 267 21.83 -15.74 1.00
N LEU A 268 21.36 -14.49 0.98
CA LEU A 268 21.76 -13.53 -0.05
C LEU A 268 23.22 -13.17 0.14
N LEU A 269 24.06 -13.50 -0.84
CA LEU A 269 25.49 -13.15 -0.83
C LEU A 269 25.74 -11.80 -1.51
N GLY A 270 24.89 -11.41 -2.45
CA GLY A 270 25.02 -10.12 -3.13
C GLY A 270 24.03 -9.88 -4.25
N VAL A 271 23.87 -8.61 -4.60
CA VAL A 271 23.30 -8.17 -5.88
C VAL A 271 24.45 -7.90 -6.84
N VAL A 272 24.44 -8.61 -7.97
CA VAL A 272 25.50 -8.58 -8.99
C VAL A 272 25.27 -7.38 -9.90
N GLN A 273 26.17 -6.40 -9.88
CA GLN A 273 26.04 -5.16 -10.66
C GLN A 273 26.48 -5.28 -12.13
N ASP A 274 27.22 -6.33 -12.50
CA ASP A 274 27.80 -6.51 -13.84
C ASP A 274 27.41 -7.85 -14.49
N GLU A 275 27.45 -7.92 -15.83
CA GLU A 275 27.25 -9.18 -16.59
C GLU A 275 28.38 -10.22 -16.39
N ALA A 276 29.41 -9.91 -15.60
CA ALA A 276 30.64 -10.70 -15.48
C ALA A 276 30.45 -12.07 -14.78
N PRO A 277 31.16 -13.14 -15.21
CA PRO A 277 31.19 -14.42 -14.50
C PRO A 277 31.85 -14.33 -13.12
N LEU A 278 31.54 -15.32 -12.27
CA LEU A 278 31.86 -15.53 -10.85
C LEU A 278 33.19 -14.98 -10.28
N ALA A 279 34.24 -14.89 -11.10
CA ALA A 279 35.59 -14.53 -10.68
C ALA A 279 35.87 -13.01 -10.63
N GLY A 280 34.91 -12.13 -10.99
CA GLY A 280 35.18 -10.69 -11.11
C GLY A 280 34.06 -9.72 -10.75
N ALA A 281 32.93 -10.19 -10.23
CA ALA A 281 31.80 -9.31 -9.93
C ALA A 281 31.99 -8.55 -8.60
N LEU A 282 31.87 -7.22 -8.63
CA LEU A 282 31.83 -6.37 -7.44
C LEU A 282 30.45 -6.45 -6.80
N LEU A 283 30.41 -6.68 -5.49
CA LEU A 283 29.18 -6.66 -4.69
C LEU A 283 28.73 -5.19 -4.55
N GLY A 284 27.49 -4.89 -4.93
CA GLY A 284 26.90 -3.56 -4.70
C GLY A 284 26.62 -3.29 -3.22
N GLU A 285 26.37 -2.03 -2.86
CA GLU A 285 25.82 -1.65 -1.56
C GLU A 285 24.32 -2.00 -1.51
N TRP A 286 23.88 -2.78 -0.53
CA TRP A 286 22.46 -3.10 -0.31
C TRP A 286 22.17 -3.39 1.16
N THR A 287 20.92 -3.18 1.59
CA THR A 287 20.46 -3.36 2.97
C THR A 287 19.40 -4.46 3.05
N VAL A 288 19.48 -5.33 4.07
CA VAL A 288 18.46 -6.33 4.38
C VAL A 288 17.40 -5.71 5.28
N GLU A 289 16.14 -5.67 4.83
CA GLU A 289 15.00 -5.50 5.73
C GLU A 289 14.62 -6.88 6.29
N SER A 290 14.61 -7.01 7.61
CA SER A 290 14.12 -8.21 8.29
C SER A 290 12.64 -8.38 8.02
N MET A 291 12.28 -9.42 7.29
CA MET A 291 10.89 -9.90 7.22
C MET A 291 10.48 -10.33 8.63
N PRO A 292 9.26 -10.00 9.09
CA PRO A 292 8.79 -10.53 10.37
C PRO A 292 8.82 -12.06 10.30
N ASP A 293 9.64 -12.65 11.18
CA ASP A 293 9.73 -14.09 11.35
C ASP A 293 8.33 -14.66 11.64
N LEU A 294 8.05 -15.80 11.03
CA LEU A 294 6.90 -16.62 11.39
C LEU A 294 7.07 -17.08 12.85
N PRO A 295 6.01 -17.04 13.67
CA PRO A 295 6.02 -17.77 14.94
C PRO A 295 6.17 -19.28 14.71
#